data_AF-A0A534MIG2-F1
#
_entry.id   AF-A0A534MIG2-F1
#
_cell.length_a   1.000
_cell.length_b   1.000
_cell.length_c   1.000
_cell.angle_alpha   90.00
_cell.angle_beta   90.00
_cell.angle_gamma   90.00
#
_symmetry.space_group_name_H-M   'P 1'
#
loop_
_entity.id
_entity.type
_entity.pdbx_description
1 polymer ?
#
loop_
_entity_poly.entity_id
_entity_poly.type
_entity_poly.pdbx_seq_one_letter_code
_entity_poly.pdbx_strand_id
1 'polypeptide(L)'
;MLLALVSTAPEEGGKSPASPKSAARARGSPVQEPTELEKFFQLNPEEKFDLEATNLIDAPKLVEEARGDKRVLREVLRTAEALLPRVRAETEDPLLVSAILRNKTLDWVRHSPSNSAWPETMPLRWGGIFYESRVPGGRLCRKLSTRLAGLITLCVEASGAVAFLRAGVTGLFRGSAMMAKMVQFGLSSKRPRHVQQIAQAYLDDLAANRCVGKQPVPLERLSEVARRTGSAEVNITLVELFSQEGTGTLIVLDPRFHPGMDPVTIRVVPPKSQEDAATYDLVHGGVRAVRESGASEDAAADAIPASPWERSDLTKKEWLEMFKSLAKRKERLEAPPRENSRDRESYIGLRDLVLADASVRRAFLAVHWKGRPSGLALLGQLLSAGTLVPEFDTDADYLEAELEHLGQGHADHRSKDGQWKLAHGWTVVREVADGNARTYRANGKSAD
;
A
#
# COMPACT_ATOMS: atom_id res chain seq x y z
N MET A 1 21.78 48.24 48.90
CA MET A 1 22.81 47.20 48.80
C MET A 1 22.71 46.65 47.37
N LEU A 2 23.35 47.30 46.39
CA LEU A 2 24.71 47.04 45.83
C LEU A 2 24.81 45.63 45.21
N LEU A 3 25.11 45.34 43.94
CA LEU A 3 25.56 46.00 42.68
C LEU A 3 25.28 44.93 41.56
N ALA A 4 24.72 45.21 40.37
CA ALA A 4 25.39 45.66 39.11
C ALA A 4 26.74 44.98 38.81
N LEU A 5 27.24 44.66 37.60
CA LEU A 5 26.85 44.68 36.18
C LEU A 5 28.07 44.07 35.43
N VAL A 6 27.87 43.46 34.26
CA VAL A 6 28.68 43.62 33.03
C VAL A 6 30.11 43.04 32.90
N SER A 7 30.27 42.39 31.74
CA SER A 7 31.47 41.93 31.03
C SER A 7 32.27 43.08 30.37
N THR A 8 33.61 43.01 30.31
CA THR A 8 34.47 43.27 29.12
C THR A 8 35.97 43.07 29.43
N ALA A 9 36.70 42.52 28.44
CA ALA A 9 38.12 42.09 28.43
C ALA A 9 39.12 43.25 28.12
N PRO A 10 40.36 43.08 27.60
CA PRO A 10 41.39 42.02 27.63
C PRO A 10 42.87 42.55 27.86
N GLU A 11 43.85 41.66 27.67
CA GLU A 11 45.28 41.85 27.34
C GLU A 11 46.27 42.45 28.36
N GLU A 12 47.24 41.62 28.80
CA GLU A 12 48.63 41.76 28.33
C GLU A 12 49.40 40.46 28.57
N GLY A 13 50.16 40.04 27.55
CA GLY A 13 50.91 38.79 27.53
C GLY A 13 52.26 38.89 28.26
N GLY A 14 52.63 37.79 28.91
CA GLY A 14 53.99 37.56 29.41
C GLY A 14 54.18 36.07 29.71
N LYS A 15 54.90 35.37 28.83
CA LYS A 15 55.15 33.92 28.84
C LYS A 15 56.08 33.46 29.98
N SER A 16 55.62 32.42 30.71
CA SER A 16 56.27 31.12 31.07
C SER A 16 57.61 31.09 31.83
N PRO A 17 57.79 30.17 32.82
CA PRO A 17 57.91 28.74 32.51
C PRO A 17 57.25 27.71 33.47
N ALA A 18 56.60 26.74 32.82
CA ALA A 18 56.63 25.27 32.98
C ALA A 18 56.96 24.58 34.33
N SER A 19 55.90 23.93 34.87
CA SER A 19 55.75 22.53 35.35
C SER A 19 56.45 22.07 36.66
N PRO A 20 55.82 21.23 37.53
CA PRO A 20 55.18 19.97 37.13
C PRO A 20 53.86 19.55 37.83
N LYS A 21 53.12 18.69 37.09
CA LYS A 21 52.24 17.58 37.51
C LYS A 21 51.05 17.90 38.45
N SER A 22 49.86 17.94 37.86
CA SER A 22 48.59 17.64 38.54
C SER A 22 47.88 16.49 37.82
N ALA A 23 47.21 15.68 38.62
CA ALA A 23 46.82 14.31 38.36
C ALA A 23 45.72 14.15 37.30
N ALA A 24 45.78 13.00 36.65
CA ALA A 24 44.81 12.49 35.71
C ALA A 24 43.38 12.53 36.29
N ARG A 25 42.50 13.26 35.61
CA ARG A 25 41.05 13.19 35.85
C ARG A 25 40.54 11.91 35.19
N ALA A 26 39.94 11.06 36.02
CA ALA A 26 39.45 9.75 35.68
C ALA A 26 38.58 9.75 34.41
N ARG A 27 38.88 8.76 33.55
CA ARG A 27 38.07 8.34 32.41
C ARG A 27 36.62 8.15 32.84
N GLY A 28 35.69 8.73 32.09
CA GLY A 28 34.29 8.32 32.15
C GLY A 28 34.17 6.83 31.85
N SER A 29 33.50 6.09 32.72
CA SER A 29 33.11 4.71 32.47
C SER A 29 32.26 4.67 31.19
N PRO A 30 32.55 3.79 30.22
CA PRO A 30 31.65 3.62 29.08
C PRO A 30 30.32 3.07 29.60
N VAL A 31 29.22 3.66 29.14
CA VAL A 31 27.88 3.09 29.32
C VAL A 31 27.95 1.66 28.77
N GLN A 32 27.78 0.65 29.63
CA GLN A 32 27.77 -0.75 29.19
C GLN A 32 26.54 -0.95 28.30
N GLU A 33 26.76 -1.40 27.07
CA GLU A 33 25.65 -1.82 26.21
C GLU A 33 24.93 -3.01 26.87
N PRO A 34 23.57 -3.03 26.83
CA PRO A 34 22.82 -4.14 27.39
C PRO A 34 23.17 -5.45 26.69
N THR A 35 23.18 -6.53 27.48
CA THR A 35 23.39 -7.90 26.99
C THR A 35 22.28 -8.32 26.03
N GLU A 36 22.51 -9.33 25.17
CA GLU A 36 21.44 -9.83 24.31
C GLU A 36 20.30 -10.45 25.13
N LEU A 37 20.65 -11.05 26.27
CA LEU A 37 19.69 -11.57 27.23
C LEU A 37 18.74 -10.49 27.78
N GLU A 38 19.28 -9.35 28.19
CA GLU A 38 18.48 -8.22 28.69
C GLU A 38 17.58 -7.64 27.60
N LYS A 39 18.09 -7.48 26.37
CA LYS A 39 17.28 -7.02 25.24
C LYS A 39 16.13 -7.99 24.95
N PHE A 40 16.41 -9.30 24.98
CA PHE A 40 15.43 -10.33 24.67
C PHE A 40 14.30 -10.39 25.70
N PHE A 41 14.61 -10.27 27.00
CA PHE A 41 13.59 -10.30 28.05
C PHE A 41 12.77 -9.01 28.19
N GLN A 42 13.19 -7.92 27.54
CA GLN A 42 12.36 -6.72 27.40
C GLN A 42 11.27 -6.89 26.34
N LEU A 43 11.34 -7.93 25.50
CA LEU A 43 10.34 -8.19 24.47
C LEU A 43 9.06 -8.75 25.09
N ASN A 44 7.93 -8.15 24.73
CA ASN A 44 6.61 -8.57 25.16
C ASN A 44 5.79 -9.07 23.95
N PRO A 45 5.29 -10.32 23.98
CA PRO A 45 4.45 -10.85 22.90
C PRO A 45 3.03 -10.26 22.86
N GLU A 46 2.59 -9.58 23.92
CA GLU A 46 1.23 -9.03 24.08
C GLU A 46 1.20 -7.51 23.87
N GLU A 47 1.53 -6.73 24.91
CA GLU A 47 1.51 -5.27 24.86
C GLU A 47 2.83 -4.71 24.35
N LYS A 48 2.77 -3.71 23.45
CA LYS A 48 3.94 -3.03 22.87
C LYS A 48 4.90 -3.97 22.14
N PHE A 49 4.35 -4.97 21.44
CA PHE A 49 5.14 -5.85 20.58
C PHE A 49 5.97 -5.04 19.57
N ASP A 50 7.28 -5.20 19.62
CA ASP A 50 8.24 -4.54 18.73
C ASP A 50 8.85 -5.56 17.77
N LEU A 51 8.33 -5.57 16.55
CA LEU A 51 8.78 -6.44 15.48
C LEU A 51 10.25 -6.18 15.11
N GLU A 52 10.72 -4.92 15.17
CA GLU A 52 12.10 -4.61 14.82
C GLU A 52 13.08 -5.03 15.91
N ALA A 53 12.74 -4.77 17.18
CA ALA A 53 13.55 -5.24 18.30
C ALA A 53 13.67 -6.76 18.29
N THR A 54 12.57 -7.46 17.98
CA THR A 54 12.57 -8.91 17.76
C THR A 54 13.44 -9.30 16.54
N ASN A 55 13.41 -8.51 15.46
CA ASN A 55 14.21 -8.79 14.27
C ASN A 55 15.72 -8.70 14.52
N LEU A 56 16.15 -7.86 15.47
CA LEU A 56 17.54 -7.56 15.79
C LEU A 56 18.22 -8.57 16.73
N ILE A 57 17.49 -9.53 17.29
CA ILE A 57 18.06 -10.52 18.22
C ILE A 57 19.13 -11.37 17.52
N ASP A 58 20.31 -11.46 18.14
CA ASP A 58 21.35 -12.43 17.76
C ASP A 58 21.14 -13.74 18.52
N ALA A 59 20.44 -14.69 17.89
CA ALA A 59 20.09 -15.98 18.50
C ALA A 59 21.31 -16.80 18.97
N PRO A 60 22.41 -16.95 18.18
CA PRO A 60 23.64 -17.56 18.68
C PRO A 60 24.19 -16.90 19.94
N LYS A 61 24.33 -15.57 19.94
CA LYS A 61 24.88 -14.84 21.09
C LYS A 61 23.99 -14.97 22.33
N LEU A 62 22.66 -14.88 22.15
CA LEU A 62 21.68 -15.09 23.22
C LEU A 62 21.82 -16.47 23.89
N VAL A 63 21.99 -17.53 23.09
CA VAL A 63 22.15 -18.89 23.61
C VAL A 63 23.49 -19.08 24.30
N GLU A 64 24.57 -18.47 23.79
CA GLU A 64 25.88 -18.49 24.46
C GLU A 64 25.86 -17.73 25.80
N GLU A 65 25.18 -16.57 25.88
CA GLU A 65 25.00 -15.83 27.14
C GLU A 65 24.17 -16.61 28.17
N ALA A 66 23.14 -17.32 27.72
CA ALA A 66 22.33 -18.18 28.58
C ALA A 66 23.00 -19.54 28.91
N ARG A 67 24.14 -19.85 28.28
CA ARG A 67 24.78 -21.15 28.37
C ARG A 67 25.28 -21.41 29.78
N GLY A 68 24.94 -22.58 30.31
CA GLY A 68 25.30 -22.97 31.68
C GLY A 68 24.20 -22.72 32.72
N ASP A 69 23.21 -21.86 32.44
CA ASP A 69 22.02 -21.71 33.27
C ASP A 69 20.78 -22.30 32.58
N LYS A 70 20.40 -23.51 33.04
CA LYS A 70 19.22 -24.23 32.53
C LYS A 70 17.90 -23.52 32.81
N ARG A 71 17.82 -22.63 33.81
CA ARG A 71 16.60 -21.86 34.10
C ARG A 71 16.45 -20.75 33.08
N VAL A 72 17.53 -20.00 32.82
CA VAL A 72 17.57 -18.93 31.83
C VAL A 72 17.30 -19.47 30.42
N LEU A 73 17.93 -20.58 30.01
CA LEU A 73 17.64 -21.22 28.71
C LEU A 73 16.17 -21.63 28.54
N ARG A 74 15.51 -22.08 29.62
CA ARG A 74 14.07 -22.41 29.59
C ARG A 74 13.20 -21.17 29.46
N GLU A 75 13.58 -20.08 30.10
CA GLU A 75 12.87 -18.81 29.98
C GLU A 75 13.04 -18.21 28.59
N VAL A 76 14.25 -18.24 28.03
CA VAL A 76 14.51 -17.84 26.64
C VAL A 76 13.63 -18.63 25.69
N LEU A 77 13.56 -19.96 25.87
CA LEU A 77 12.67 -20.79 25.07
C LEU A 77 11.22 -20.35 25.21
N ARG A 78 10.69 -20.22 26.44
CA ARG A 78 9.28 -19.89 26.67
C ARG A 78 8.91 -18.57 25.99
N THR A 79 9.79 -17.58 26.06
CA THR A 79 9.59 -16.28 25.40
C THR A 79 9.65 -16.42 23.89
N ALA A 80 10.59 -17.19 23.33
CA ALA A 80 10.65 -17.46 21.89
C ALA A 80 9.40 -18.20 21.37
N GLU A 81 8.87 -19.15 22.14
CA GLU A 81 7.63 -19.87 21.85
C GLU A 81 6.40 -18.95 21.89
N ALA A 82 6.40 -17.95 22.76
CA ALA A 82 5.33 -16.95 22.84
C ALA A 82 5.41 -15.91 21.70
N LEU A 83 6.63 -15.50 21.31
CA LEU A 83 6.86 -14.52 20.23
C LEU A 83 6.56 -15.10 18.84
N LEU A 84 6.86 -16.38 18.61
CA LEU A 84 6.77 -16.99 17.27
C LEU A 84 5.36 -16.93 16.65
N PRO A 85 4.27 -17.30 17.35
CA PRO A 85 2.91 -17.15 16.82
C PRO A 85 2.58 -15.70 16.46
N ARG A 86 3.00 -14.74 17.30
CA ARG A 86 2.77 -13.31 17.08
C ARG A 86 3.50 -12.82 15.83
N VAL A 87 4.78 -13.16 15.68
CA VAL A 87 5.57 -12.84 14.49
C VAL A 87 4.93 -13.41 13.23
N ARG A 88 4.45 -14.66 13.27
CA ARG A 88 3.77 -15.26 12.10
C ARG A 88 2.48 -14.52 11.76
N ALA A 89 1.65 -14.19 12.76
CA ALA A 89 0.43 -13.43 12.52
C ALA A 89 0.73 -12.10 11.81
N GLU A 90 1.72 -11.34 12.29
CA GLU A 90 2.05 -10.03 11.71
C GLU A 90 2.77 -10.10 10.35
N THR A 91 3.58 -11.13 10.11
CA THR A 91 4.44 -11.21 8.91
C THR A 91 3.87 -12.08 7.79
N GLU A 92 2.75 -12.79 8.02
CA GLU A 92 2.16 -13.72 7.05
C GLU A 92 0.75 -13.33 6.61
N ASP A 93 0.02 -12.52 7.39
CA ASP A 93 -1.28 -11.95 6.98
C ASP A 93 -1.08 -10.73 6.05
N PRO A 94 -1.60 -10.75 4.79
CA PRO A 94 -1.47 -9.64 3.85
C PRO A 94 -1.95 -8.28 4.38
N LEU A 95 -2.99 -8.26 5.23
CA LEU A 95 -3.51 -7.00 5.79
C LEU A 95 -2.52 -6.39 6.79
N LEU A 96 -1.95 -7.21 7.67
CA LEU A 96 -0.96 -6.77 8.66
C LEU A 96 0.38 -6.44 7.98
N VAL A 97 0.80 -7.24 7.00
CA VAL A 97 1.96 -6.94 6.16
C VAL A 97 1.78 -5.58 5.48
N SER A 98 0.64 -5.32 4.85
CA SER A 98 0.33 -4.00 4.26
C SER A 98 0.47 -2.88 5.27
N ALA A 99 -0.12 -3.02 6.46
CA ALA A 99 -0.04 -2.00 7.51
C ALA A 99 1.41 -1.74 7.97
N ILE A 100 2.22 -2.80 8.13
CA ILE A 100 3.63 -2.68 8.47
C ILE A 100 4.38 -1.95 7.35
N LEU A 101 4.20 -2.36 6.08
CA LEU A 101 4.86 -1.72 4.95
C LEU A 101 4.51 -0.22 4.88
N ARG A 102 3.23 0.16 5.04
CA ARG A 102 2.82 1.57 5.09
C ARG A 102 3.52 2.32 6.23
N ASN A 103 3.59 1.74 7.43
CA ASN A 103 4.30 2.34 8.56
C ASN A 103 5.79 2.51 8.27
N LYS A 104 6.45 1.54 7.61
CA LYS A 104 7.86 1.65 7.20
C LYS A 104 8.07 2.67 6.09
N THR A 105 7.16 2.77 5.12
CA THR A 105 7.19 3.84 4.11
C THR A 105 7.03 5.21 4.75
N LEU A 106 6.16 5.34 5.77
CA LEU A 106 5.99 6.59 6.52
C LEU A 106 7.27 6.97 7.27
N ASP A 107 7.90 6.00 7.93
CA ASP A 107 9.19 6.18 8.61
C ASP A 107 10.30 6.59 7.62
N TRP A 108 10.34 5.91 6.47
CA TRP A 108 11.24 6.23 5.38
C TRP A 108 11.07 7.65 4.87
N VAL A 109 9.84 8.11 4.60
CA VAL A 109 9.58 9.49 4.14
C VAL A 109 10.03 10.51 5.19
N ARG A 110 9.74 10.27 6.47
CA ARG A 110 9.97 11.25 7.55
C ARG A 110 11.42 11.32 7.99
N HIS A 111 12.12 10.20 8.10
CA HIS A 111 13.40 10.14 8.81
C HIS A 111 14.60 9.85 7.89
N SER A 112 14.41 9.18 6.74
CA SER A 112 15.52 8.91 5.83
C SER A 112 16.16 10.16 5.19
N PRO A 113 15.44 11.28 4.93
CA PRO A 113 16.07 12.49 4.40
C PRO A 113 17.09 13.10 5.37
N SER A 114 16.82 13.06 6.67
CA SER A 114 17.69 13.62 7.71
C SER A 114 18.76 12.66 8.21
N ASN A 115 18.62 11.35 7.96
CA ASN A 115 19.53 10.33 8.47
C ASN A 115 20.58 9.93 7.41
N SER A 116 21.80 10.43 7.55
CA SER A 116 22.91 10.07 6.66
C SER A 116 23.34 8.59 6.75
N ALA A 117 23.14 7.96 7.91
CA ALA A 117 23.47 6.55 8.16
C ALA A 117 22.33 5.59 7.77
N TRP A 118 21.26 6.08 7.17
CA TRP A 118 20.12 5.26 6.74
C TRP A 118 20.50 4.02 5.91
N PRO A 119 21.24 4.13 4.78
CA PRO A 119 21.55 2.99 3.93
C PRO A 119 22.48 1.97 4.60
N GLU A 120 23.15 2.34 5.68
CA GLU A 120 24.03 1.45 6.45
C GLU A 120 23.28 0.74 7.57
N THR A 121 22.32 1.43 8.21
CA THR A 121 21.65 0.96 9.42
C THR A 121 20.32 0.25 9.14
N MET A 122 19.49 0.79 8.24
CA MET A 122 18.16 0.25 8.00
C MET A 122 18.16 -1.14 7.35
N PRO A 123 19.07 -1.48 6.41
CA PRO A 123 19.09 -2.83 5.86
C PRO A 123 19.34 -3.90 6.92
N LEU A 124 20.11 -3.59 7.96
CA LEU A 124 20.34 -4.50 9.09
C LEU A 124 19.11 -4.64 10.00
N ARG A 125 18.35 -3.54 10.17
CA ARG A 125 17.13 -3.51 11.00
C ARG A 125 15.94 -4.17 10.32
N TRP A 126 15.79 -3.99 9.01
CA TRP A 126 14.60 -4.40 8.25
C TRP A 126 14.82 -5.67 7.43
N GLY A 127 16.07 -6.04 7.19
CA GLY A 127 16.42 -7.27 6.49
C GLY A 127 15.91 -8.49 7.23
N GLY A 128 15.21 -9.38 6.52
CA GLY A 128 14.80 -10.67 7.05
C GLY A 128 13.47 -10.67 7.80
N ILE A 129 12.70 -9.57 7.83
CA ILE A 129 11.41 -9.52 8.54
C ILE A 129 10.40 -10.49 7.89
N PHE A 130 10.15 -10.34 6.60
CA PHE A 130 9.10 -11.09 5.88
C PHE A 130 9.66 -12.30 5.11
N TYR A 131 10.85 -12.16 4.52
CA TYR A 131 11.49 -13.18 3.70
C TYR A 131 13.01 -13.06 3.80
N GLU A 132 13.77 -14.00 3.24
CA GLU A 132 15.23 -13.89 3.21
C GLU A 132 15.69 -12.61 2.49
N SER A 133 16.66 -11.92 3.08
CA SER A 133 17.20 -10.65 2.59
C SER A 133 18.72 -10.67 2.60
N ARG A 134 19.32 -10.11 1.55
CA ARG A 134 20.77 -9.87 1.50
C ARG A 134 21.05 -8.47 2.06
N VAL A 135 21.64 -8.45 3.25
CA VAL A 135 22.05 -7.21 3.93
C VAL A 135 23.48 -6.81 3.51
N PRO A 136 23.88 -5.54 3.69
CA PRO A 136 25.24 -5.08 3.43
C PRO A 136 26.28 -5.98 4.10
N GLY A 137 27.39 -6.25 3.40
CA GLY A 137 28.39 -7.24 3.82
C GLY A 137 28.11 -8.67 3.33
N GLY A 138 27.10 -8.89 2.49
CA GLY A 138 26.85 -10.16 1.81
C GLY A 138 26.22 -11.25 2.68
N ARG A 139 25.88 -10.93 3.94
CA ARG A 139 25.22 -11.86 4.86
C ARG A 139 23.77 -12.07 4.42
N LEU A 140 23.36 -13.34 4.31
CA LEU A 140 21.95 -13.69 4.13
C LEU A 140 21.24 -13.64 5.49
N CYS A 141 20.34 -12.67 5.66
CA CYS A 141 19.44 -12.64 6.80
C CYS A 141 18.22 -13.51 6.48
N ARG A 142 18.07 -14.62 7.20
CA ARG A 142 16.90 -15.52 7.05
C ARG A 142 15.64 -14.85 7.62
N LYS A 143 14.48 -15.26 7.09
CA LYS A 143 13.15 -14.87 7.59
C LYS A 143 13.07 -14.97 9.12
N LEU A 144 12.50 -13.97 9.78
CA LEU A 144 12.41 -13.84 11.23
C LEU A 144 11.75 -15.05 11.89
N SER A 145 10.62 -15.52 11.35
CA SER A 145 9.94 -16.71 11.89
C SER A 145 10.81 -17.97 11.83
N THR A 146 11.66 -18.11 10.81
CA THR A 146 12.65 -19.18 10.68
C THR A 146 13.80 -19.02 11.69
N ARG A 147 14.26 -17.79 11.94
CA ARG A 147 15.30 -17.53 12.95
C ARG A 147 14.80 -17.79 14.38
N LEU A 148 13.57 -17.41 14.70
CA LEU A 148 12.95 -17.72 15.99
C LEU A 148 12.72 -19.21 16.19
N ALA A 149 12.28 -19.93 15.15
CA ALA A 149 12.21 -21.39 15.20
C ALA A 149 13.61 -22.02 15.39
N GLY A 150 14.64 -21.45 14.77
CA GLY A 150 16.03 -21.85 14.98
C GLY A 150 16.52 -21.61 16.41
N LEU A 151 16.17 -20.47 17.01
CA LEU A 151 16.48 -20.17 18.42
C LEU A 151 15.89 -21.22 19.36
N ILE A 152 14.62 -21.60 19.15
CA ILE A 152 13.96 -22.68 19.91
C ILE A 152 14.79 -23.97 19.85
N THR A 153 15.22 -24.39 18.66
CA THR A 153 16.06 -25.58 18.48
C THR A 153 17.40 -25.45 19.21
N LEU A 154 18.08 -24.31 19.09
CA LEU A 154 19.35 -24.06 19.76
C LEU A 154 19.23 -24.13 21.30
N CYS A 155 18.14 -23.60 21.88
CA CYS A 155 17.90 -23.69 23.32
C CYS A 155 17.70 -25.14 23.79
N VAL A 156 17.01 -25.97 23.01
CA VAL A 156 16.81 -27.40 23.32
C VAL A 156 18.13 -28.17 23.26
N GLU A 157 18.94 -27.91 22.22
CA GLU A 157 20.26 -28.51 22.06
C GLU A 157 21.19 -28.13 23.21
N ALA A 158 21.28 -26.84 23.55
CA ALA A 158 22.12 -26.33 24.64
C ALA A 158 21.70 -26.84 26.03
N SER A 159 20.41 -27.15 26.23
CA SER A 159 19.88 -27.66 27.50
C SER A 159 20.03 -29.19 27.67
N GLY A 160 20.32 -29.90 26.58
CA GLY A 160 20.33 -31.36 26.50
C GLY A 160 18.92 -31.94 26.29
N ALA A 161 18.70 -32.55 25.12
CA ALA A 161 17.39 -33.04 24.63
C ALA A 161 16.61 -33.92 25.63
N VAL A 162 17.31 -34.73 26.44
CA VAL A 162 16.69 -35.67 27.39
C VAL A 162 16.16 -34.97 28.65
N ALA A 163 16.78 -33.88 29.11
CA ALA A 163 16.34 -33.14 30.28
C ALA A 163 15.10 -32.28 29.97
N PHE A 164 14.98 -31.83 28.73
CA PHE A 164 13.91 -30.95 28.26
C PHE A 164 12.58 -31.69 28.03
N LEU A 165 12.64 -32.89 27.45
CA LEU A 165 11.49 -33.77 27.27
C LEU A 165 10.92 -34.29 28.60
N ARG A 166 11.77 -34.41 29.64
CA ARG A 166 11.39 -34.91 30.97
C ARG A 166 10.77 -33.82 31.86
N ALA A 167 10.94 -32.54 31.53
CA ALA A 167 10.45 -31.39 32.29
C ALA A 167 9.01 -30.94 31.92
N GLY A 168 8.28 -31.70 31.09
CA GLY A 168 6.87 -31.42 30.82
C GLY A 168 6.62 -30.14 30.02
N VAL A 169 7.48 -29.80 29.05
CA VAL A 169 7.23 -28.70 28.12
C VAL A 169 6.10 -29.12 27.17
N THR A 170 4.87 -28.77 27.56
CA THR A 170 3.61 -29.13 26.92
C THR A 170 3.03 -28.04 26.02
N GLY A 171 3.81 -27.02 25.65
CA GLY A 171 3.34 -25.96 24.76
C GLY A 171 3.71 -26.24 23.30
N LEU A 172 2.74 -26.54 22.44
CA LEU A 172 2.82 -26.43 20.97
C LEU A 172 3.69 -27.41 20.14
N PHE A 173 4.75 -28.06 20.66
CA PHE A 173 5.72 -28.80 19.80
C PHE A 173 5.76 -30.33 19.94
N ARG A 174 4.72 -30.95 20.52
CA ARG A 174 4.58 -32.42 20.49
C ARG A 174 3.96 -32.88 19.17
N GLY A 175 4.79 -32.96 18.12
CA GLY A 175 4.44 -33.60 16.85
C GLY A 175 4.78 -32.74 15.64
N SER A 176 5.96 -32.94 15.06
CA SER A 176 6.44 -32.28 13.84
C SER A 176 5.49 -32.43 12.63
N ALA A 177 4.57 -33.41 12.66
CA ALA A 177 3.53 -33.58 11.65
C ALA A 177 2.39 -32.54 11.75
N MET A 178 2.12 -32.00 12.94
CA MET A 178 1.08 -30.99 13.14
C MET A 178 1.57 -29.60 12.70
N MET A 179 2.89 -29.34 12.76
CA MET A 179 3.48 -28.11 12.22
C MET A 179 3.30 -28.04 10.70
N ALA A 180 3.48 -29.14 9.97
CA ALA A 180 3.20 -29.21 8.53
C ALA A 180 1.71 -29.01 8.22
N LYS A 181 0.81 -29.57 9.05
CA LYS A 181 -0.64 -29.43 8.87
C LYS A 181 -1.20 -28.06 9.26
N MET A 182 -0.68 -27.40 10.30
CA MET A 182 -1.09 -26.03 10.67
C MET A 182 -0.55 -24.98 9.70
N VAL A 183 0.66 -25.20 9.14
CA VAL A 183 1.18 -24.43 7.99
C VAL A 183 0.27 -24.57 6.76
N GLN A 184 -0.44 -25.71 6.62
CA GLN A 184 -1.44 -25.92 5.56
C GLN A 184 -2.86 -25.42 5.90
N PHE A 185 -3.23 -25.30 7.17
CA PHE A 185 -4.64 -25.05 7.57
C PHE A 185 -5.06 -23.57 7.59
N GLY A 186 -4.11 -22.62 7.53
CA GLY A 186 -4.40 -21.18 7.43
C GLY A 186 -4.36 -20.61 6.01
N LEU A 187 -3.90 -21.38 5.03
CA LEU A 187 -3.75 -20.95 3.64
C LEU A 187 -4.73 -21.75 2.79
N SER A 188 -5.94 -21.19 2.65
CA SER A 188 -6.92 -21.64 1.67
C SER A 188 -6.23 -21.92 0.32
N SER A 189 -6.37 -23.17 -0.13
CA SER A 189 -6.00 -23.70 -1.43
C SER A 189 -6.26 -22.71 -2.58
N LYS A 190 -5.22 -21.97 -3.01
CA LYS A 190 -5.01 -21.38 -4.36
C LYS A 190 -3.69 -20.59 -4.41
N ARG A 191 -2.67 -21.18 -5.05
CA ARG A 191 -1.31 -20.66 -5.39
C ARG A 191 -0.42 -20.23 -4.19
N PRO A 192 0.91 -20.41 -4.27
CA PRO A 192 1.81 -19.75 -3.33
C PRO A 192 1.74 -18.25 -3.57
N ARG A 193 1.16 -17.48 -2.65
CA ARG A 193 1.17 -16.03 -2.75
C ARG A 193 2.57 -15.51 -2.41
N HIS A 194 3.19 -14.76 -3.31
CA HIS A 194 4.55 -14.21 -3.15
C HIS A 194 4.62 -13.03 -2.15
N VAL A 195 3.61 -12.85 -1.30
CA VAL A 195 3.43 -11.71 -0.38
C VAL A 195 4.70 -11.43 0.42
N GLN A 196 5.25 -12.46 1.06
CA GLN A 196 6.42 -12.32 1.93
C GLN A 196 7.67 -11.89 1.15
N GLN A 197 7.90 -12.50 -0.02
CA GLN A 197 9.04 -12.19 -0.87
C GLN A 197 8.95 -10.77 -1.44
N ILE A 198 7.76 -10.37 -1.88
CA ILE A 198 7.50 -9.03 -2.45
C ILE A 198 7.57 -7.96 -1.35
N ALA A 199 6.99 -8.23 -0.17
CA ALA A 199 7.07 -7.34 0.98
C ALA A 199 8.53 -7.13 1.42
N GLN A 200 9.33 -8.19 1.47
CA GLN A 200 10.76 -8.06 1.81
C GLN A 200 11.52 -7.30 0.73
N ALA A 201 11.28 -7.58 -0.55
CA ALA A 201 11.97 -6.88 -1.64
C ALA A 201 11.67 -5.37 -1.63
N TYR A 202 10.41 -5.00 -1.45
CA TYR A 202 9.99 -3.60 -1.27
C TYR A 202 10.67 -2.96 -0.06
N LEU A 203 10.69 -3.65 1.08
CA LEU A 203 11.29 -3.15 2.31
C LEU A 203 12.81 -2.99 2.19
N ASP A 204 13.49 -3.93 1.52
CA ASP A 204 14.92 -3.85 1.25
C ASP A 204 15.26 -2.64 0.35
N ASP A 205 14.43 -2.36 -0.67
CA ASP A 205 14.62 -1.20 -1.54
C ASP A 205 14.46 0.13 -0.76
N LEU A 206 13.49 0.21 0.17
CA LEU A 206 13.36 1.35 1.08
C LEU A 206 14.54 1.49 2.06
N ALA A 207 15.02 0.36 2.59
CA ALA A 207 16.12 0.36 3.54
C ALA A 207 17.43 0.80 2.89
N ALA A 208 17.66 0.40 1.64
CA ALA A 208 18.88 0.69 0.90
C ALA A 208 18.96 2.15 0.41
N ASN A 209 17.81 2.81 0.21
CA ASN A 209 17.75 4.12 -0.42
C ASN A 209 17.21 5.19 0.54
N ARG A 210 17.78 6.38 0.53
CA ARG A 210 17.20 7.55 1.22
C ARG A 210 16.16 8.22 0.34
N CYS A 211 15.13 8.78 0.96
CA CYS A 211 14.20 9.68 0.29
C CYS A 211 14.92 11.02 0.01
N VAL A 212 15.23 11.29 -1.25
CA VAL A 212 15.89 12.53 -1.68
C VAL A 212 14.88 13.40 -2.43
N GLY A 213 14.20 14.27 -1.68
CA GLY A 213 13.16 15.14 -2.24
C GLY A 213 12.01 14.35 -2.89
N LYS A 214 11.56 14.81 -4.07
CA LYS A 214 10.47 14.21 -4.86
C LYS A 214 10.98 13.31 -6.00
N GLN A 215 12.24 12.88 -5.95
CA GLN A 215 12.80 12.05 -7.01
C GLN A 215 12.20 10.63 -6.95
N PRO A 216 11.84 10.04 -8.10
CA PRO A 216 11.46 8.63 -8.14
C PRO A 216 12.61 7.74 -7.66
N VAL A 217 12.29 6.78 -6.80
CA VAL A 217 13.25 5.81 -6.27
C VAL A 217 13.00 4.46 -6.96
N PRO A 218 13.97 3.92 -7.72
CA PRO A 218 13.81 2.63 -8.35
C PRO A 218 13.73 1.52 -7.29
N LEU A 219 12.75 0.64 -7.42
CA LEU A 219 12.58 -0.56 -6.58
C LEU A 219 13.26 -1.74 -7.30
N GLU A 220 14.59 -1.76 -7.23
CA GLU A 220 15.44 -2.70 -7.98
C GLU A 220 15.21 -4.15 -7.58
N ARG A 221 15.07 -4.42 -6.28
CA ARG A 221 14.84 -5.78 -5.76
C ARG A 221 13.45 -6.24 -6.10
N LEU A 222 12.44 -5.36 -6.01
CA LEU A 222 11.09 -5.69 -6.45
C LEU A 222 11.06 -6.02 -7.96
N SER A 223 11.77 -5.24 -8.77
CA SER A 223 11.92 -5.47 -10.21
C SER A 223 12.68 -6.78 -10.50
N GLU A 224 13.65 -7.15 -9.67
CA GLU A 224 14.34 -8.44 -9.76
C GLU A 224 13.41 -9.62 -9.44
N VAL A 225 12.54 -9.47 -8.43
CA VAL A 225 11.51 -10.47 -8.13
C VAL A 225 10.57 -10.64 -9.32
N ALA A 226 10.16 -9.56 -9.98
CA ALA A 226 9.35 -9.65 -11.20
C ALA A 226 10.05 -10.35 -12.36
N ARG A 227 11.36 -10.13 -12.55
CA ARG A 227 12.15 -10.90 -13.54
C ARG A 227 12.17 -12.40 -13.25
N ARG A 228 12.22 -12.80 -11.98
CA ARG A 228 12.33 -14.22 -11.57
C ARG A 228 10.99 -14.94 -11.51
N THR A 229 9.93 -14.25 -11.09
CA THR A 229 8.62 -14.86 -10.77
C THR A 229 7.52 -14.48 -11.77
N GLY A 230 7.75 -13.44 -12.58
CA GLY A 230 6.80 -12.91 -13.54
C GLY A 230 6.09 -11.65 -13.02
N SER A 231 6.08 -10.60 -13.85
CA SER A 231 5.45 -9.30 -13.54
C SER A 231 3.97 -9.42 -13.16
N ALA A 232 3.24 -10.37 -13.76
CA ALA A 232 1.82 -10.57 -13.48
C ALA A 232 1.56 -11.00 -12.03
N GLU A 233 2.33 -11.97 -11.52
CA GLU A 233 2.19 -12.46 -10.14
C GLU A 233 2.62 -11.40 -9.12
N VAL A 234 3.67 -10.62 -9.44
CA VAL A 234 4.09 -9.48 -8.62
C VAL A 234 3.00 -8.41 -8.57
N ASN A 235 2.41 -8.04 -9.72
CA ASN A 235 1.35 -7.04 -9.78
C ASN A 235 0.09 -7.49 -9.02
N ILE A 236 -0.33 -8.76 -9.17
CA ILE A 236 -1.47 -9.31 -8.41
C ILE A 236 -1.21 -9.19 -6.91
N THR A 237 -0.01 -9.59 -6.46
CA THR A 237 0.34 -9.54 -5.03
C THR A 237 0.43 -8.11 -4.51
N LEU A 238 0.96 -7.18 -5.31
CA LEU A 238 1.04 -5.77 -4.93
C LEU A 238 -0.35 -5.12 -4.82
N VAL A 239 -1.33 -5.54 -5.63
CA VAL A 239 -2.73 -5.10 -5.50
C VAL A 239 -3.41 -5.69 -4.25
N GLU A 240 -2.96 -6.85 -3.76
CA GLU A 240 -3.40 -7.37 -2.45
C GLU A 240 -2.81 -6.56 -1.28
N LEU A 241 -1.60 -6.03 -1.44
CA LEU A 241 -0.90 -5.26 -0.41
C LEU A 241 -1.26 -3.77 -0.41
N PHE A 242 -1.52 -3.17 -1.57
CA PHE A 242 -1.70 -1.73 -1.71
C PHE A 242 -2.93 -1.39 -2.55
N SER A 243 -3.48 -0.20 -2.30
CA SER A 243 -4.68 0.26 -2.98
C SER A 243 -4.35 0.69 -4.40
N GLN A 244 -4.99 0.11 -5.42
CA GLN A 244 -4.74 0.49 -6.81
C GLN A 244 -5.42 1.82 -7.17
N GLU A 245 -4.65 2.73 -7.77
CA GLU A 245 -5.11 4.00 -8.32
C GLU A 245 -4.86 4.00 -9.83
N GLY A 246 -5.92 3.84 -10.62
CA GLY A 246 -5.81 3.77 -12.08
C GLY A 246 -4.99 2.58 -12.59
N THR A 247 -4.44 2.71 -13.80
CA THR A 247 -3.67 1.65 -14.44
C THR A 247 -2.18 1.81 -14.10
N GLY A 248 -1.61 0.81 -13.42
CA GLY A 248 -0.18 0.75 -13.15
C GLY A 248 0.32 1.66 -12.02
N THR A 249 -0.57 2.21 -11.18
CA THR A 249 -0.17 2.96 -9.98
C THR A 249 -0.85 2.37 -8.74
N LEU A 250 -0.09 2.24 -7.65
CA LEU A 250 -0.54 1.69 -6.37
C LEU A 250 -0.24 2.69 -5.25
N ILE A 251 -1.25 3.10 -4.50
CA ILE A 251 -1.10 4.00 -3.36
C ILE A 251 -0.59 3.22 -2.15
N VAL A 252 0.57 3.64 -1.65
CA VAL A 252 1.13 3.15 -0.38
C VAL A 252 0.72 4.09 0.75
N LEU A 253 1.04 5.38 0.63
CA LEU A 253 0.63 6.41 1.58
C LEU A 253 -0.35 7.37 0.92
N ASP A 254 -1.51 7.51 1.54
CA ASP A 254 -2.58 8.40 1.08
C ASP A 254 -2.62 9.68 1.96
N PRO A 255 -2.58 10.87 1.36
CA PRO A 255 -2.65 12.15 2.08
C PRO A 255 -3.87 12.30 2.99
N ARG A 256 -4.98 11.61 2.70
CA ARG A 256 -6.19 11.64 3.54
C ARG A 256 -5.94 11.12 4.95
N PHE A 257 -5.07 10.12 5.10
CA PHE A 257 -4.71 9.53 6.39
C PHE A 257 -3.43 10.15 6.97
N HIS A 258 -2.72 10.95 6.18
CA HIS A 258 -1.49 11.63 6.58
C HIS A 258 -1.51 13.10 6.13
N PRO A 259 -2.31 13.95 6.81
CA PRO A 259 -2.44 15.36 6.44
C PRO A 259 -1.09 16.08 6.39
N GLY A 260 -0.87 16.87 5.34
CA GLY A 260 0.38 17.61 5.13
C GLY A 260 1.51 16.79 4.50
N MET A 261 1.25 15.54 4.09
CA MET A 261 2.18 14.73 3.30
C MET A 261 1.71 14.56 1.87
N ASP A 262 2.66 14.53 0.95
CA ASP A 262 2.43 14.15 -0.44
C ASP A 262 2.12 12.64 -0.55
N PRO A 263 1.33 12.22 -1.55
CA PRO A 263 1.06 10.80 -1.77
C PRO A 263 2.36 10.06 -2.13
N VAL A 264 2.47 8.83 -1.64
CA VAL A 264 3.53 7.91 -2.04
C VAL A 264 2.91 6.75 -2.79
N THR A 265 3.34 6.58 -4.05
CA THR A 265 2.79 5.58 -4.95
C THR A 265 3.87 4.71 -5.58
N ILE A 266 3.57 3.44 -5.81
CA ILE A 266 4.38 2.57 -6.65
C ILE A 266 3.86 2.70 -8.07
N ARG A 267 4.72 3.15 -8.97
CA ARG A 267 4.48 3.21 -10.41
C ARG A 267 5.06 1.97 -11.07
N VAL A 268 4.21 1.22 -11.75
CA VAL A 268 4.57 0.06 -12.56
C VAL A 268 4.93 0.55 -13.96
N VAL A 269 6.19 0.42 -14.33
CA VAL A 269 6.68 0.71 -15.68
C VAL A 269 6.58 -0.57 -16.50
N PRO A 270 5.72 -0.62 -17.53
CA PRO A 270 5.53 -1.82 -18.32
C PRO A 270 6.81 -2.17 -19.10
N PRO A 271 7.05 -3.46 -19.35
CA PRO A 271 8.22 -3.89 -20.11
C PRO A 271 8.18 -3.35 -21.55
N LYS A 272 9.35 -3.00 -22.09
CA LYS A 272 9.48 -2.47 -23.45
C LYS A 272 9.40 -3.57 -24.51
N SER A 273 9.73 -4.82 -24.15
CA SER A 273 9.67 -6.00 -25.00
C SER A 273 8.94 -7.15 -24.29
N GLN A 274 8.52 -8.18 -25.02
CA GLN A 274 7.90 -9.37 -24.41
C GLN A 274 8.86 -10.19 -23.54
N GLU A 275 10.17 -9.99 -23.68
CA GLU A 275 11.22 -10.69 -22.90
C GLU A 275 11.60 -9.93 -21.63
N ASP A 276 11.25 -8.64 -21.53
CA ASP A 276 11.53 -7.82 -20.35
C ASP A 276 10.47 -8.00 -19.27
N ALA A 277 10.88 -7.86 -18.01
CA ALA A 277 9.95 -7.74 -16.89
C ALA A 277 9.59 -6.27 -16.63
N ALA A 278 8.45 -6.05 -15.96
CA ALA A 278 8.09 -4.73 -15.48
C ALA A 278 9.11 -4.24 -14.44
N THR A 279 9.37 -2.94 -14.45
CA THR A 279 10.16 -2.28 -13.41
C THR A 279 9.23 -1.44 -12.53
N TYR A 280 9.64 -1.21 -11.29
CA TYR A 280 8.83 -0.54 -10.30
C TYR A 280 9.58 0.67 -9.77
N ASP A 281 8.92 1.83 -9.74
CA ASP A 281 9.45 3.05 -9.13
C ASP A 281 8.54 3.46 -7.98
N LEU A 282 9.13 3.92 -6.87
CA LEU A 282 8.42 4.61 -5.81
C LEU A 282 8.45 6.11 -6.07
N VAL A 283 7.28 6.73 -6.20
CA VAL A 283 7.14 8.15 -6.51
C VAL A 283 6.55 8.86 -5.28
N HIS A 284 7.19 9.96 -4.89
CA HIS A 284 6.78 10.84 -3.80
C HIS A 284 6.37 12.19 -4.41
N GLY A 285 5.09 12.52 -4.35
CA GLY A 285 4.57 13.79 -4.87
C GLY A 285 3.74 13.63 -6.15
N GLY A 286 2.66 14.39 -6.23
CA GLY A 286 1.77 14.43 -7.40
C GLY A 286 2.37 15.21 -8.56
N VAL A 287 3.42 14.71 -9.20
CA VAL A 287 3.89 15.22 -10.51
C VAL A 287 4.40 14.05 -11.35
N ARG A 288 3.88 13.98 -12.59
CA ARG A 288 4.44 13.32 -13.77
C ARG A 288 5.99 13.38 -13.74
N ALA A 289 6.64 12.33 -13.28
CA ALA A 289 8.04 12.09 -13.63
C ALA A 289 8.07 11.50 -15.05
N VAL A 290 7.83 12.35 -16.05
CA VAL A 290 8.31 12.12 -17.41
C VAL A 290 9.83 12.22 -17.32
N ARG A 291 10.51 11.08 -17.37
CA ARG A 291 11.93 11.08 -17.70
C ARG A 291 12.03 11.55 -19.15
N GLU A 292 12.29 12.83 -19.35
CA GLU A 292 13.07 13.27 -20.50
C GLU A 292 14.44 12.61 -20.37
N SER A 293 14.68 11.59 -21.18
CA SER A 293 16.01 11.10 -21.47
C SER A 293 16.17 11.23 -22.97
N GLY A 294 17.10 12.10 -23.36
CA GLY A 294 17.26 12.56 -24.73
C GLY A 294 17.33 11.41 -25.74
N ALA A 295 16.50 11.54 -26.76
CA ALA A 295 16.72 10.95 -28.06
C ALA A 295 16.16 11.96 -29.08
N SER A 296 16.94 12.16 -30.14
CA SER A 296 16.78 13.14 -31.21
C SER A 296 15.35 13.37 -31.70
N GLU A 297 15.15 14.58 -32.24
CA GLU A 297 14.25 14.80 -33.37
C GLU A 297 14.36 13.64 -34.36
N ASP A 298 13.32 12.82 -34.48
CA ASP A 298 12.54 12.72 -35.70
C ASP A 298 11.37 11.71 -35.56
N ALA A 299 10.33 12.00 -36.35
CA ALA A 299 9.20 11.16 -36.71
C ALA A 299 8.01 11.05 -35.73
N ALA A 300 6.92 11.65 -36.19
CA ALA A 300 5.53 11.46 -35.77
C ALA A 300 5.22 10.03 -35.30
N ALA A 301 4.83 9.88 -34.04
CA ALA A 301 4.20 8.68 -33.53
C ALA A 301 3.05 9.09 -32.59
N ASP A 302 1.89 8.53 -32.88
CA ASP A 302 0.58 8.83 -32.30
C ASP A 302 0.60 9.04 -30.77
N ALA A 303 0.03 10.17 -30.35
CA ALA A 303 -0.28 10.42 -28.96
C ALA A 303 -1.25 9.35 -28.44
N ILE A 304 -0.80 8.57 -27.46
CA ILE A 304 -1.67 7.69 -26.67
C ILE A 304 -2.84 8.55 -26.16
N PRO A 305 -4.11 8.24 -26.47
CA PRO A 305 -5.21 9.09 -26.02
C PRO A 305 -5.28 9.02 -24.50
N ALA A 306 -5.10 10.18 -23.86
CA ALA A 306 -5.37 10.36 -22.43
C ALA A 306 -6.77 9.79 -22.10
N SER A 307 -6.91 9.20 -20.91
CA SER A 307 -8.17 8.58 -20.50
C SER A 307 -9.32 9.58 -20.75
N PRO A 308 -10.45 9.15 -21.32
CA PRO A 308 -11.53 10.07 -21.65
C PRO A 308 -12.08 10.80 -20.41
N TRP A 309 -11.85 10.26 -19.22
CA TRP A 309 -12.24 10.88 -17.96
C TRP A 309 -11.34 12.02 -17.51
N GLU A 310 -10.14 12.15 -18.10
CA GLU A 310 -9.15 13.19 -17.80
C GLU A 310 -9.22 14.37 -18.79
N ARG A 311 -10.00 14.21 -19.86
CA ARG A 311 -10.20 15.22 -20.89
C ARG A 311 -11.43 16.09 -20.56
N SER A 312 -11.22 17.37 -20.28
CA SER A 312 -12.29 18.37 -20.12
C SER A 312 -12.85 18.87 -21.46
N ASP A 313 -12.18 18.58 -22.58
CA ASP A 313 -12.46 19.10 -23.91
C ASP A 313 -13.29 18.17 -24.81
N LEU A 314 -13.75 17.02 -24.30
CA LEU A 314 -14.43 16.00 -25.11
C LEU A 314 -15.79 16.48 -25.65
N THR A 315 -15.87 16.61 -26.97
CA THR A 315 -17.07 16.99 -27.69
C THR A 315 -18.03 15.81 -27.91
N LYS A 316 -19.29 16.12 -28.24
CA LYS A 316 -20.32 15.14 -28.63
C LYS A 316 -19.86 14.15 -29.71
N LYS A 317 -19.14 14.66 -30.71
CA LYS A 317 -18.67 13.85 -31.85
C LYS A 317 -17.60 12.86 -31.41
N GLU A 318 -16.68 13.28 -30.54
CA GLU A 318 -15.58 12.44 -30.04
C GLU A 318 -16.09 11.29 -29.15
N TRP A 319 -17.05 11.54 -28.25
CA TRP A 319 -17.68 10.48 -27.45
C TRP A 319 -18.34 9.41 -28.34
N LEU A 320 -19.09 9.84 -29.34
CA LEU A 320 -19.82 8.95 -30.24
C LEU A 320 -18.88 8.16 -31.15
N GLU A 321 -17.82 8.79 -31.67
CA GLU A 321 -16.78 8.11 -32.43
C GLU A 321 -16.03 7.08 -31.56
N MET A 322 -15.71 7.45 -30.32
CA MET A 322 -15.08 6.57 -29.36
C MET A 322 -15.93 5.34 -29.06
N PHE A 323 -17.22 5.51 -28.72
CA PHE A 323 -18.12 4.38 -28.48
C PHE A 323 -18.26 3.47 -29.69
N LYS A 324 -18.42 4.03 -30.90
CA LYS A 324 -18.49 3.24 -32.13
C LYS A 324 -17.19 2.48 -32.39
N SER A 325 -16.05 3.11 -32.17
CA SER A 325 -14.75 2.49 -32.38
C SER A 325 -14.48 1.36 -31.37
N LEU A 326 -14.89 1.52 -30.11
CA LEU A 326 -14.76 0.53 -29.05
C LEU A 326 -15.72 -0.65 -29.26
N ALA A 327 -16.96 -0.37 -29.66
CA ALA A 327 -17.92 -1.41 -30.03
C ALA A 327 -17.43 -2.24 -31.22
N LYS A 328 -16.82 -1.61 -32.24
CA LYS A 328 -16.22 -2.31 -33.39
C LYS A 328 -15.02 -3.17 -32.98
N ARG A 329 -14.17 -2.67 -32.09
CA ARG A 329 -12.97 -3.36 -31.60
C ARG A 329 -13.23 -4.37 -30.47
N LYS A 330 -14.46 -4.41 -29.92
CA LYS A 330 -14.82 -5.17 -28.71
C LYS A 330 -13.92 -4.87 -27.50
N GLU A 331 -13.34 -3.68 -27.47
CA GLU A 331 -12.48 -3.22 -26.38
C GLU A 331 -13.32 -2.68 -25.22
N ARG A 332 -12.77 -2.75 -24.00
CA ARG A 332 -13.48 -2.32 -22.80
C ARG A 332 -13.11 -0.88 -22.43
N LEU A 333 -14.10 -0.01 -22.34
CA LEU A 333 -13.93 1.35 -21.82
C LEU A 333 -13.65 1.33 -20.32
N GLU A 334 -12.74 2.19 -19.87
CA GLU A 334 -12.39 2.34 -18.46
C GLU A 334 -13.57 2.87 -17.65
N ALA A 335 -13.67 2.45 -16.39
CA ALA A 335 -14.69 2.95 -15.48
C ALA A 335 -14.46 4.44 -15.19
N PRO A 336 -15.53 5.23 -15.00
CA PRO A 336 -15.35 6.57 -14.47
C PRO A 336 -14.72 6.49 -13.06
N PRO A 337 -13.90 7.48 -12.68
CA PRO A 337 -13.25 7.54 -11.37
C PRO A 337 -14.25 7.37 -10.21
N ARG A 338 -13.86 6.61 -9.18
CA ARG A 338 -14.77 6.30 -8.05
C ARG A 338 -15.05 7.50 -7.15
N GLU A 339 -14.15 8.49 -7.11
CA GLU A 339 -14.31 9.72 -6.32
C GLU A 339 -14.90 10.84 -7.19
N ASN A 340 -16.03 11.42 -6.75
CA ASN A 340 -16.70 12.57 -7.36
C ASN A 340 -16.89 12.47 -8.88
N SER A 341 -17.14 11.27 -9.42
CA SER A 341 -17.32 11.08 -10.88
C SER A 341 -18.44 11.96 -11.43
N ARG A 342 -19.52 12.14 -10.67
CA ARG A 342 -20.70 12.92 -11.10
C ARG A 342 -20.45 14.43 -11.22
N ASP A 343 -19.41 14.93 -10.55
CA ASP A 343 -19.01 16.34 -10.57
C ASP A 343 -17.99 16.65 -11.68
N ARG A 344 -17.42 15.62 -12.33
CA ARG A 344 -16.42 15.82 -13.40
C ARG A 344 -17.08 16.27 -14.69
N GLU A 345 -16.47 17.25 -15.35
CA GLU A 345 -16.95 17.80 -16.63
C GLU A 345 -17.14 16.73 -17.72
N SER A 346 -16.22 15.77 -17.82
CA SER A 346 -16.31 14.65 -18.78
C SER A 346 -17.51 13.75 -18.53
N TYR A 347 -17.85 13.51 -17.26
CA TYR A 347 -19.03 12.73 -16.87
C TYR A 347 -20.32 13.53 -17.07
N ILE A 348 -20.32 14.80 -16.70
CA ILE A 348 -21.45 15.72 -16.91
C ILE A 348 -21.74 15.82 -18.41
N GLY A 349 -20.71 16.00 -19.24
CA GLY A 349 -20.82 16.02 -20.70
C GLY A 349 -21.40 14.72 -21.25
N LEU A 350 -20.86 13.56 -20.86
CA LEU A 350 -21.42 12.27 -21.28
C LEU A 350 -22.89 12.09 -20.86
N ARG A 351 -23.22 12.48 -19.62
CA ARG A 351 -24.58 12.40 -19.09
C ARG A 351 -25.55 13.30 -19.85
N ASP A 352 -25.14 14.52 -20.18
CA ASP A 352 -25.92 15.43 -21.01
C ASP A 352 -26.19 14.82 -22.40
N LEU A 353 -25.18 14.18 -23.00
CA LEU A 353 -25.33 13.50 -24.29
C LEU A 353 -26.29 12.30 -24.24
N VAL A 354 -26.25 11.52 -23.14
CA VAL A 354 -27.20 10.43 -22.90
C VAL A 354 -28.63 10.98 -22.82
N LEU A 355 -28.85 12.12 -22.16
CA LEU A 355 -30.16 12.77 -22.12
C LEU A 355 -30.61 13.30 -23.49
N ALA A 356 -29.69 13.89 -24.26
CA ALA A 356 -30.00 14.62 -25.49
C ALA A 356 -30.18 13.72 -26.74
N ASP A 357 -29.45 12.61 -26.88
CA ASP A 357 -29.31 11.91 -28.16
C ASP A 357 -29.51 10.38 -28.06
N ALA A 358 -30.52 9.86 -28.78
CA ALA A 358 -30.85 8.43 -28.82
C ALA A 358 -29.74 7.55 -29.41
N SER A 359 -28.97 8.07 -30.37
CA SER A 359 -27.85 7.35 -30.99
C SER A 359 -26.68 7.21 -30.02
N VAL A 360 -26.40 8.25 -29.22
CA VAL A 360 -25.39 8.18 -28.15
C VAL A 360 -25.82 7.21 -27.08
N ARG A 361 -27.09 7.25 -26.62
CA ARG A 361 -27.63 6.28 -25.65
C ARG A 361 -27.42 4.84 -26.14
N ARG A 362 -27.79 4.55 -27.38
CA ARG A 362 -27.65 3.20 -27.96
C ARG A 362 -26.19 2.76 -28.01
N ALA A 363 -25.27 3.65 -28.42
CA ALA A 363 -23.84 3.35 -28.47
C ALA A 363 -23.24 3.12 -27.08
N PHE A 364 -23.62 3.96 -26.10
CA PHE A 364 -23.19 3.86 -24.71
C PHE A 364 -23.64 2.54 -24.06
N LEU A 365 -24.89 2.10 -24.30
CA LEU A 365 -25.40 0.83 -23.78
C LEU A 365 -24.77 -0.40 -24.44
N ALA A 366 -24.26 -0.27 -25.67
CA ALA A 366 -23.66 -1.37 -26.43
C ALA A 366 -22.16 -1.58 -26.17
N VAL A 367 -21.46 -0.60 -25.61
CA VAL A 367 -20.01 -0.69 -25.32
C VAL A 367 -19.74 -1.61 -24.11
N HIS A 368 -18.62 -2.32 -24.15
CA HIS A 368 -18.14 -3.10 -23.02
C HIS A 368 -17.38 -2.22 -22.01
N TRP A 369 -17.58 -2.46 -20.72
CA TRP A 369 -17.01 -1.63 -19.64
C TRP A 369 -16.09 -2.46 -18.74
N LYS A 370 -14.95 -1.88 -18.30
CA LYS A 370 -14.12 -2.45 -17.22
C LYS A 370 -14.80 -2.28 -15.84
N GLY A 371 -15.61 -1.24 -15.70
CA GLY A 371 -16.54 -1.01 -14.60
C GLY A 371 -17.62 -0.03 -15.05
N ARG A 372 -18.86 -0.48 -15.14
CA ARG A 372 -19.95 0.30 -15.74
C ARG A 372 -20.46 1.35 -14.74
N PRO A 373 -20.71 2.60 -15.15
CA PRO A 373 -21.39 3.56 -14.27
C PRO A 373 -22.85 3.15 -14.09
N SER A 374 -23.16 2.37 -13.04
CA SER A 374 -24.46 1.73 -12.85
C SER A 374 -25.62 2.73 -12.89
N GLY A 375 -25.51 3.87 -12.21
CA GLY A 375 -26.55 4.92 -12.22
C GLY A 375 -26.83 5.46 -13.63
N LEU A 376 -25.79 5.87 -14.36
CA LEU A 376 -25.93 6.37 -15.74
C LEU A 376 -26.37 5.29 -16.74
N ALA A 377 -25.97 4.04 -16.52
CA ALA A 377 -26.43 2.88 -17.29
C ALA A 377 -27.92 2.63 -17.14
N LEU A 378 -28.40 2.64 -15.90
CA LEU A 378 -29.83 2.49 -15.57
C LEU A 378 -30.64 3.67 -16.11
N LEU A 379 -30.11 4.90 -16.01
CA LEU A 379 -30.72 6.07 -16.65
C LEU A 379 -30.80 5.89 -18.17
N GLY A 380 -29.73 5.46 -18.83
CA GLY A 380 -29.73 5.20 -20.27
C GLY A 380 -30.73 4.12 -20.69
N GLN A 381 -30.90 3.06 -19.88
CA GLN A 381 -31.91 2.03 -20.10
C GLN A 381 -33.33 2.60 -19.94
N LEU A 382 -33.60 3.33 -18.86
CA LEU A 382 -34.89 3.97 -18.60
C LEU A 382 -35.28 4.91 -19.74
N LEU A 383 -34.36 5.76 -20.22
CA LEU A 383 -34.60 6.70 -21.31
C LEU A 383 -34.78 6.01 -22.68
N SER A 384 -34.26 4.79 -22.85
CA SER A 384 -34.40 4.04 -24.10
C SER A 384 -35.67 3.18 -24.14
N ALA A 385 -36.07 2.63 -22.99
CA ALA A 385 -37.25 1.77 -22.86
C ALA A 385 -38.52 2.55 -22.45
N GLY A 386 -38.37 3.78 -21.94
CA GLY A 386 -39.45 4.60 -21.38
C GLY A 386 -39.94 4.14 -20.01
N THR A 387 -39.70 2.88 -19.63
CA THR A 387 -40.02 2.31 -18.32
C THR A 387 -38.89 1.40 -17.86
N LEU A 388 -38.56 1.41 -16.57
CA LEU A 388 -37.56 0.54 -15.96
C LEU A 388 -38.05 0.02 -14.61
N VAL A 389 -37.97 -1.30 -14.43
CA VAL A 389 -38.10 -1.98 -13.14
C VAL A 389 -36.71 -2.47 -12.76
N PRO A 390 -36.08 -1.92 -11.70
CA PRO A 390 -34.78 -2.40 -11.25
C PRO A 390 -34.85 -3.86 -10.82
N GLU A 391 -33.82 -4.64 -11.14
CA GLU A 391 -33.74 -6.05 -10.77
C GLU A 391 -33.42 -6.24 -9.28
N PHE A 392 -32.67 -5.29 -8.70
CA PHE A 392 -32.24 -5.29 -7.30
C PHE A 392 -32.51 -3.93 -6.63
N ASP A 393 -32.71 -3.94 -5.31
CA ASP A 393 -32.87 -2.70 -4.53
C ASP A 393 -31.68 -1.75 -4.68
N THR A 394 -30.46 -2.29 -4.79
CA THR A 394 -29.25 -1.50 -5.01
C THR A 394 -29.27 -0.76 -6.34
N ASP A 395 -29.91 -1.31 -7.37
CA ASP A 395 -30.03 -0.65 -8.68
C ASP A 395 -31.00 0.52 -8.60
N ALA A 396 -32.07 0.38 -7.83
CA ALA A 396 -32.97 1.49 -7.55
C ALA A 396 -32.22 2.65 -6.85
N ASP A 397 -31.37 2.32 -5.87
CA ASP A 397 -30.59 3.33 -5.15
C ASP A 397 -29.53 4.00 -6.04
N TYR A 398 -28.88 3.25 -6.95
CA TYR A 398 -27.95 3.83 -7.93
C TYR A 398 -28.64 4.75 -8.94
N LEU A 399 -29.85 4.41 -9.38
CA LEU A 399 -30.64 5.23 -10.29
C LEU A 399 -31.15 6.50 -9.61
N GLU A 400 -31.70 6.40 -8.40
CA GLU A 400 -32.17 7.56 -7.63
C GLU A 400 -31.02 8.53 -7.33
N ALA A 401 -29.83 8.03 -6.98
CA ALA A 401 -28.65 8.87 -6.79
C ALA A 401 -28.26 9.66 -8.06
N GLU A 402 -28.46 9.08 -9.25
CA GLU A 402 -28.20 9.75 -10.52
C GLU A 402 -29.27 10.80 -10.84
N LEU A 403 -30.55 10.48 -10.60
CA LEU A 403 -31.67 11.39 -10.80
C LEU A 403 -31.62 12.58 -9.82
N GLU A 404 -31.23 12.34 -8.57
CA GLU A 404 -31.08 13.39 -7.55
C GLU A 404 -30.00 14.38 -7.94
N HIS A 405 -28.85 13.89 -8.43
CA HIS A 405 -27.77 14.73 -8.90
C HIS A 405 -28.16 15.55 -10.14
N LEU A 406 -29.04 15.04 -11.00
CA LEU A 406 -29.56 15.79 -12.15
C LEU A 406 -30.63 16.81 -11.75
N GLY A 407 -31.38 16.55 -10.68
CA GLY A 407 -32.43 17.44 -10.17
C GLY A 407 -31.90 18.61 -9.32
N GLN A 408 -30.73 18.44 -8.69
CA GLN A 408 -30.02 19.50 -7.95
C GLN A 408 -29.65 20.67 -8.88
N GLY A 409 -30.55 21.66 -8.97
CA GLY A 409 -30.39 22.83 -9.85
C GLY A 409 -31.69 23.32 -10.49
N HIS A 410 -32.77 22.53 -10.47
CA HIS A 410 -34.08 22.94 -10.97
C HIS A 410 -34.97 23.51 -9.86
N ALA A 411 -35.58 24.68 -10.10
CA ALA A 411 -36.45 25.38 -9.14
C ALA A 411 -37.69 24.58 -8.71
N ASP A 412 -38.09 23.57 -9.49
CA ASP A 412 -39.24 22.70 -9.25
C ASP A 412 -38.84 21.30 -8.71
N HIS A 413 -37.60 21.13 -8.21
CA HIS A 413 -37.11 19.83 -7.74
C HIS A 413 -37.89 19.33 -6.52
N ARG A 414 -38.63 18.22 -6.67
CA ARG A 414 -39.41 17.56 -5.61
C ARG A 414 -38.99 16.10 -5.45
N SER A 415 -37.77 15.86 -4.98
CA SER A 415 -37.26 14.51 -4.76
C SER A 415 -38.10 13.65 -3.81
N LYS A 416 -38.76 14.29 -2.82
CA LYS A 416 -39.66 13.62 -1.87
C LYS A 416 -40.91 13.00 -2.53
N ASP A 417 -41.34 13.53 -3.67
CA ASP A 417 -42.54 13.07 -4.38
C ASP A 417 -42.21 11.98 -5.42
N GLY A 418 -40.94 11.57 -5.55
CA GLY A 418 -40.51 10.58 -6.54
C GLY A 418 -40.61 11.08 -7.98
N GLN A 419 -40.55 12.39 -8.19
CA GLN A 419 -40.61 13.02 -9.51
C GLN A 419 -39.39 13.89 -9.76
N TRP A 420 -38.71 13.67 -10.89
CA TRP A 420 -37.55 14.43 -11.31
C TRP A 420 -37.79 15.08 -12.68
N LYS A 421 -37.59 16.39 -12.76
CA LYS A 421 -37.49 17.10 -14.03
C LYS A 421 -36.02 17.19 -14.41
N LEU A 422 -35.65 16.67 -15.56
CA LEU A 422 -34.28 16.62 -16.05
C LEU A 422 -34.12 17.56 -17.25
N ALA A 423 -32.87 17.81 -17.64
CA ALA A 423 -32.54 18.53 -18.87
C ALA A 423 -33.15 17.85 -20.12
N HIS A 424 -33.22 18.60 -21.23
CA HIS A 424 -33.79 18.15 -22.51
C HIS A 424 -35.27 17.75 -22.45
N GLY A 425 -36.01 18.29 -21.47
CA GLY A 425 -37.47 18.12 -21.37
C GLY A 425 -37.91 16.74 -20.87
N TRP A 426 -37.00 15.97 -20.27
CA TRP A 426 -37.31 14.69 -19.64
C TRP A 426 -37.94 14.88 -18.26
N THR A 427 -38.95 14.07 -17.98
CA THR A 427 -39.59 13.95 -16.67
C THR A 427 -39.59 12.48 -16.28
N VAL A 428 -39.04 12.17 -15.11
CA VAL A 428 -39.03 10.82 -14.54
C VAL A 428 -39.95 10.77 -13.34
N VAL A 429 -40.79 9.73 -13.26
CA VAL A 429 -41.70 9.49 -12.14
C VAL A 429 -41.46 8.07 -11.60
N ARG A 430 -41.35 7.96 -10.27
CA ARG A 430 -41.32 6.70 -9.53
C ARG A 430 -42.73 6.33 -9.10
N GLU A 431 -43.19 5.17 -9.55
CA GLU A 431 -44.41 4.50 -9.11
C GLU A 431 -43.99 3.42 -8.11
N VAL A 432 -44.57 3.43 -6.90
CA VAL A 432 -44.33 2.38 -5.89
C VAL A 432 -45.58 1.50 -5.85
N ALA A 433 -45.42 0.23 -6.19
CA ALA A 433 -46.50 -0.75 -6.14
C ALA A 433 -46.57 -1.43 -4.76
N ASP A 434 -47.69 -2.11 -4.49
CA ASP A 434 -47.87 -2.91 -3.27
C ASP A 434 -46.74 -3.95 -3.14
N GLY A 435 -46.00 -3.90 -2.03
CA GLY A 435 -44.79 -4.70 -1.82
C GLY A 435 -43.46 -3.93 -1.95
N ASN A 436 -43.50 -2.59 -2.02
CA ASN A 436 -42.33 -1.71 -2.05
C ASN A 436 -41.47 -1.81 -3.33
N ALA A 437 -42.03 -2.43 -4.39
CA ALA A 437 -41.38 -2.51 -5.69
C ALA A 437 -41.43 -1.15 -6.40
N ARG A 438 -40.25 -0.63 -6.76
CA ARG A 438 -40.09 0.69 -7.41
C ARG A 438 -40.07 0.51 -8.93
N THR A 439 -40.97 1.19 -9.63
CA THR A 439 -40.99 1.27 -11.10
C THR A 439 -40.76 2.71 -11.53
N TYR A 440 -39.93 2.93 -12.54
CA TYR A 440 -39.62 4.27 -13.05
C TYR A 440 -40.19 4.43 -14.45
N ARG A 441 -40.84 5.56 -14.72
CA ARG A 441 -41.29 5.95 -16.05
C ARG A 441 -40.64 7.26 -16.47
N ALA A 442 -40.09 7.30 -17.67
CA ALA A 442 -39.50 8.49 -18.25
C ALA A 442 -40.33 8.98 -19.44
N ASN A 443 -40.80 10.21 -19.35
CA ASN A 443 -41.53 10.91 -20.41
C ASN A 443 -40.73 12.12 -20.85
N GLY A 444 -40.41 12.23 -22.13
CA GLY A 444 -39.70 13.39 -22.67
C GLY A 444 -40.10 13.63 -24.12
N LYS A 445 -39.87 14.85 -24.60
CA LYS A 445 -39.86 15.12 -26.04
C LYS A 445 -38.55 14.52 -26.59
N SER A 446 -38.55 13.21 -26.83
CA SER A 446 -37.49 12.57 -27.61
C SER A 446 -37.43 13.31 -28.94
N ALA A 447 -36.28 13.88 -29.28
CA ALA A 447 -36.00 14.29 -30.66
C ALA A 447 -35.76 13.01 -31.48
N ASP A 448 -36.85 12.28 -31.74
CA ASP A 448 -36.94 11.31 -32.83
C ASP A 448 -37.54 11.99 -34.06
#